data_AF-A0A932GW47-F1
#
_entry.id   AF-A0A932GW47-F1
#
_cell.length_a   1.000
_cell.length_b   1.000
_cell.length_c   1.000
_cell.angle_alpha   90.00
_cell.angle_beta   90.00
_cell.angle_gamma   90.00
#
_symmetry.space_group_name_H-M   'P 1'
#
loop_
_entity.id
_entity.type
_entity.pdbx_description
1 polymer ?
#
loop_
_entity_poly.entity_id
_entity_poly.type
_entity_poly.pdbx_seq_one_letter_code
_entity_poly.pdbx_strand_id
1 'polypeptide(L)'
;WPERIKLMQRNWVGKSVGAEISFALDHPGVAEKEIRVFTTRPDTLFGVTFMVLAPEHPLVAKLTSADRKDDVEDYIIQARQQTEIERLSTEKEKDGVFTGAYVINRLNGERVPVWIADYVLLSYGTGAVMAVPAHDERDFAFAKKYHLPIRVVIAPPGWQGEELAEAYIESGTMVNSAQFNGLNSQPGIAAVSDFLKEKGYGGATTTYRIRDWLISRQRYWGAPIPMIYCEQCGIVPVPEEDLPVLLPEDAEFKPTGESPLKYVAQFVNTTCPRCSAPAKRETDTMDTFMCSSWYFLRYASPHYGRAAFDPDKIKYWLPVDLYTGGAEHAVMHLLYARFFVKALRDMGLVDFDEPFTRLFNQGTIIAEHQKMSKSRGNVVTPDEYVTRLGADTVRTYLMFIGPWEQGGEWNDSGISGISRWLNRLWHLMLEEYNCHEQVSAAAREEAQQELTRITHQTIKKVTSDLEKMRFNTMLAALMEFTNYLAKAGEAGQISDSAWKESLASLLLLLAPTTPHLAEELWQRTGHEYSIHNQSWPRWDEALAKEEEITLVVQVNGKLRDRITVPVSITEDEARQLAANSPHVQPYLEGKTMVKEIYVPGKLVNIVVR
;
A
#
# COMPACT_ATOMS: atom_id res chain seq x y z
N TRP A 1 -2.06 -4.82 -8.59
CA TRP A 1 -1.74 -3.93 -7.47
C TRP A 1 -0.26 -4.05 -7.09
N PRO A 2 0.39 -3.02 -6.51
CA PRO A 2 1.79 -3.08 -6.09
C PRO A 2 2.03 -4.14 -5.00
N GLU A 3 3.18 -4.82 -5.01
CA GLU A 3 3.47 -5.90 -4.06
C GLU A 3 3.55 -5.40 -2.61
N ARG A 4 4.07 -4.19 -2.40
CA ARG A 4 4.09 -3.55 -1.07
C ARG A 4 2.69 -3.47 -0.45
N ILE A 5 1.67 -3.08 -1.21
CA ILE A 5 0.29 -2.97 -0.72
C ILE A 5 -0.28 -4.36 -0.41
N LYS A 6 -0.06 -5.33 -1.31
CA LYS A 6 -0.48 -6.72 -1.08
C LYS A 6 0.14 -7.29 0.19
N LEU A 7 1.44 -7.07 0.40
CA LEU A 7 2.14 -7.52 1.60
C LEU A 7 1.58 -6.88 2.87
N MET A 8 1.34 -5.56 2.86
CA MET A 8 0.70 -4.86 3.97
C MET A 8 -0.68 -5.46 4.31
N GLN A 9 -1.52 -5.72 3.31
CA GLN A 9 -2.82 -6.35 3.53
C GLN A 9 -2.70 -7.80 4.03
N ARG A 10 -1.79 -8.62 3.49
CA ARG A 10 -1.57 -9.99 3.99
C ARG A 10 -1.12 -9.99 5.45
N ASN A 11 -0.21 -9.08 5.83
CA ASN A 11 0.27 -8.94 7.21
C ASN A 11 -0.83 -8.41 8.15
N TRP A 12 -1.71 -7.54 7.65
CA TRP A 12 -2.85 -7.02 8.40
C TRP A 12 -3.93 -8.07 8.63
N VAL A 13 -4.28 -8.83 7.59
CA VAL A 13 -5.19 -9.98 7.67
C VAL A 13 -4.60 -11.05 8.59
N GLY A 14 -3.30 -11.30 8.47
CA GLY A 14 -2.51 -12.13 9.38
C GLY A 14 -3.13 -13.50 9.62
N LYS A 15 -3.33 -14.29 8.55
CA LYS A 15 -3.80 -15.67 8.64
C LYS A 15 -2.70 -16.53 9.27
N SER A 16 -3.01 -17.18 10.38
CA SER A 16 -2.14 -18.12 11.07
C SER A 16 -2.80 -19.49 11.13
N VAL A 17 -2.05 -20.53 10.78
CA VAL A 17 -2.47 -21.93 10.95
C VAL A 17 -1.70 -22.50 12.13
N GLY A 18 -2.41 -23.13 13.05
CA GLY A 18 -1.83 -23.66 14.28
C GLY A 18 -2.79 -24.64 14.95
N ALA A 19 -2.73 -24.73 16.27
CA ALA A 19 -3.67 -25.51 17.05
C ALA A 19 -4.27 -24.67 18.18
N GLU A 20 -5.53 -24.95 18.48
CA GLU A 20 -6.14 -24.58 19.74
C GLU A 20 -5.86 -25.70 20.76
N ILE A 21 -5.56 -25.32 22.00
CA ILE A 21 -5.45 -26.25 23.12
C ILE A 21 -6.18 -25.72 24.35
N SER A 22 -6.85 -26.63 25.05
CA SER A 22 -7.46 -26.44 26.36
C SER A 22 -6.51 -26.83 27.50
N PHE A 23 -6.37 -25.94 28.46
CA PHE A 23 -5.75 -26.19 29.76
C PHE A 23 -6.86 -26.35 30.79
N ALA A 24 -6.80 -27.39 31.63
CA ALA A 24 -7.85 -27.60 32.63
C ALA A 24 -7.75 -26.53 33.71
N LEU A 25 -8.89 -25.98 34.10
CA LEU A 25 -8.99 -24.97 35.14
C LEU A 25 -9.82 -25.52 36.30
N ASP A 26 -9.16 -25.77 37.41
CA ASP A 26 -9.79 -26.18 38.66
C ASP A 26 -9.56 -25.10 39.72
N HIS A 27 -10.39 -24.04 39.66
CA HIS A 27 -10.34 -22.92 40.59
C HIS A 27 -11.71 -22.74 41.28
N PRO A 28 -11.76 -22.64 42.63
CA PRO A 28 -13.00 -22.38 43.35
C PRO A 28 -13.67 -21.08 42.87
N GLY A 29 -15.00 -21.10 42.73
CA GLY A 29 -15.76 -19.91 42.32
C GLY A 29 -15.71 -19.57 40.83
N VAL A 30 -14.99 -20.36 40.01
CA VAL A 30 -14.96 -20.19 38.55
C VAL A 30 -15.82 -21.25 37.88
N ALA A 31 -16.78 -20.80 37.06
CA ALA A 31 -17.69 -21.68 36.33
C ALA A 31 -16.97 -22.34 35.15
N GLU A 32 -16.11 -21.59 34.48
CA GLU A 32 -15.23 -22.03 33.41
C GLU A 32 -14.28 -23.14 33.92
N LYS A 33 -14.25 -24.28 33.21
CA LYS A 33 -13.43 -25.46 33.58
C LYS A 33 -12.18 -25.64 32.73
N GLU A 34 -11.95 -24.73 31.79
CA GLU A 34 -10.76 -24.71 30.97
C GLU A 34 -10.44 -23.31 30.44
N ILE A 35 -9.17 -23.09 30.11
CA ILE A 35 -8.69 -21.94 29.36
C ILE A 35 -8.17 -22.44 28.03
N ARG A 36 -8.69 -21.90 26.93
CA ARG A 36 -8.22 -22.22 25.58
C ARG A 36 -7.21 -21.20 25.11
N VAL A 37 -6.18 -21.65 24.42
CA VAL A 37 -5.17 -20.80 23.79
C VAL A 37 -4.87 -21.26 22.38
N PHE A 38 -4.37 -20.35 21.55
CA PHE A 38 -3.91 -20.64 20.20
C PHE A 38 -2.38 -20.61 20.15
N THR A 39 -1.78 -21.56 19.43
CA THR A 39 -0.35 -21.55 19.13
C THR A 39 -0.08 -22.03 17.71
N THR A 40 0.90 -21.43 17.03
CA THR A 40 1.46 -21.95 15.76
C THR A 40 2.52 -23.03 15.98
N ARG A 41 2.91 -23.27 17.24
CA ARG A 41 3.95 -24.22 17.66
C ARG A 41 3.41 -25.28 18.62
N PRO A 42 2.37 -26.06 18.24
CA PRO A 42 1.88 -27.14 19.10
C PRO A 42 2.93 -28.23 19.37
N ASP A 43 3.98 -28.34 18.55
CA ASP A 43 5.15 -29.19 18.80
C ASP A 43 5.88 -28.81 20.11
N THR A 44 5.64 -27.63 20.66
CA THR A 44 6.33 -27.16 21.88
C THR A 44 5.49 -27.29 23.15
N LEU A 45 4.32 -27.91 23.10
CA LEU A 45 3.34 -27.89 24.21
C LEU A 45 3.80 -28.53 25.51
N PHE A 46 4.75 -29.46 25.46
CA PHE A 46 5.34 -30.05 26.66
C PHE A 46 6.32 -29.10 27.37
N GLY A 47 6.73 -28.02 26.69
CA GLY A 47 7.62 -26.98 27.20
C GLY A 47 6.88 -25.82 27.87
N VAL A 48 5.54 -25.91 28.01
CA VAL A 48 4.74 -24.89 28.67
C VAL A 48 5.02 -24.89 30.17
N THR A 49 5.56 -23.80 30.70
CA THR A 49 5.95 -23.68 32.12
C THR A 49 5.22 -22.58 32.88
N PHE A 50 4.55 -21.67 32.18
CA PHE A 50 3.58 -20.74 32.75
C PHE A 50 2.54 -20.34 31.69
N MET A 51 1.44 -19.73 32.13
CA MET A 51 0.41 -19.17 31.27
C MET A 51 0.27 -17.68 31.56
N VAL A 52 -0.01 -16.90 30.53
CA VAL A 52 -0.14 -15.45 30.65
C VAL A 52 -1.49 -15.00 30.11
N LEU A 53 -2.23 -14.25 30.92
CA LEU A 53 -3.47 -13.61 30.54
C LEU A 53 -3.24 -12.12 30.27
N ALA A 54 -4.03 -11.55 29.36
CA ALA A 54 -4.14 -10.11 29.25
C ALA A 54 -4.65 -9.52 30.58
N PRO A 55 -4.17 -8.35 31.05
CA PRO A 55 -4.63 -7.73 32.28
C PRO A 55 -6.14 -7.49 32.31
N GLU A 56 -6.75 -7.23 31.15
CA GLU A 56 -8.19 -7.01 30.99
C GLU A 56 -9.01 -8.29 30.87
N HIS A 57 -8.38 -9.46 30.91
CA HIS A 57 -9.06 -10.72 30.67
C HIS A 57 -10.10 -11.03 31.77
N PRO A 58 -11.35 -11.41 31.44
CA PRO A 58 -12.42 -11.57 32.44
C PRO A 58 -12.12 -12.57 33.57
N LEU A 59 -11.26 -13.56 33.31
CA LEU A 59 -10.84 -14.52 34.33
C LEU A 59 -9.87 -13.95 35.35
N VAL A 60 -9.15 -12.86 35.07
CA VAL A 60 -8.13 -12.32 36.00
C VAL A 60 -8.75 -11.98 37.35
N ALA A 61 -9.86 -11.24 37.36
CA ALA A 61 -10.57 -10.89 38.59
C ALA A 61 -11.10 -12.12 39.36
N LYS A 62 -11.38 -13.24 38.67
CA LYS A 62 -11.91 -14.47 39.28
C LYS A 62 -10.81 -15.41 39.80
N LEU A 63 -9.64 -15.39 39.16
CA LEU A 63 -8.51 -16.26 39.45
C LEU A 63 -7.54 -15.68 40.48
N THR A 64 -7.58 -14.36 40.67
CA THR A 64 -6.62 -13.71 41.56
C THR A 64 -6.85 -14.14 43.01
N SER A 65 -5.82 -14.69 43.64
CA SER A 65 -5.86 -15.08 45.04
C SER A 65 -5.90 -13.87 45.96
N ALA A 66 -6.45 -14.05 47.17
CA ALA A 66 -6.64 -12.93 48.11
C ALA A 66 -5.32 -12.23 48.49
N ASP A 67 -4.21 -12.96 48.55
CA ASP A 67 -2.87 -12.44 48.85
C ASP A 67 -2.19 -11.73 47.66
N ARG A 68 -2.78 -11.80 46.46
CA ARG A 68 -2.25 -11.19 45.22
C ARG A 68 -3.13 -10.10 44.65
N LYS A 69 -4.25 -9.82 45.30
CA LYS A 69 -5.28 -8.91 44.80
C LYS A 69 -4.74 -7.49 44.55
N ASP A 70 -4.05 -6.92 45.53
CA ASP A 70 -3.55 -5.55 45.45
C ASP A 70 -2.50 -5.41 44.31
N ASP A 71 -1.52 -6.34 44.25
CA ASP A 71 -0.50 -6.36 43.20
C ASP A 71 -1.12 -6.46 41.78
N VAL A 72 -2.15 -7.29 41.62
CA VAL A 72 -2.84 -7.49 40.34
C VAL A 72 -3.67 -6.26 39.95
N GLU A 73 -4.42 -5.68 40.89
CA GLU A 73 -5.24 -4.49 40.63
C GLU A 73 -4.37 -3.29 40.24
N ASP A 74 -3.25 -3.08 40.94
CA ASP A 74 -2.27 -2.04 40.61
C ASP A 74 -1.70 -2.23 39.20
N TYR A 75 -1.33 -3.46 38.83
CA TYR A 75 -0.82 -3.76 37.50
C TYR A 75 -1.86 -3.54 36.40
N ILE A 76 -3.12 -3.89 36.64
CA ILE A 76 -4.22 -3.63 35.68
C ILE A 76 -4.40 -2.12 35.46
N ILE A 77 -4.33 -1.32 36.53
CA ILE A 77 -4.44 0.14 36.43
C ILE A 77 -3.29 0.71 35.57
N GLN A 78 -2.06 0.26 35.82
CA GLN A 78 -0.89 0.67 35.04
C GLN A 78 -1.02 0.27 33.56
N ALA A 79 -1.40 -0.97 33.28
CA ALA A 79 -1.56 -1.47 31.92
C ALA A 79 -2.63 -0.70 31.12
N ARG A 80 -3.72 -0.26 31.77
CA ARG A 80 -4.79 0.52 31.14
C ARG A 80 -4.40 1.94 30.76
N GLN A 81 -3.35 2.48 31.36
CA GLN A 81 -2.82 3.81 31.03
C GLN A 81 -1.92 3.77 29.79
N GLN A 82 -1.62 2.59 29.28
CA GLN A 82 -0.73 2.37 28.14
C GLN A 82 -1.53 2.00 26.89
N THR A 83 -1.09 2.51 25.76
CA THR A 83 -1.61 2.14 24.44
C THR A 83 -1.15 0.73 24.06
N GLU A 84 -1.88 0.06 23.15
CA GLU A 84 -1.44 -1.24 22.59
C GLU A 84 -0.02 -1.12 21.96
N ILE A 85 0.35 0.04 21.39
CA ILE A 85 1.67 0.28 20.80
C ILE A 85 2.77 0.27 21.87
N GLU A 86 2.55 0.99 22.98
CA GLU A 86 3.51 1.05 24.09
C GLU A 86 3.71 -0.34 24.71
N ARG A 87 2.62 -1.11 24.90
CA ARG A 87 2.66 -2.47 25.43
C ARG A 87 3.40 -3.46 24.53
N LEU A 88 3.23 -3.32 23.21
CA LEU A 88 3.89 -4.18 22.21
C LEU A 88 5.32 -3.75 21.87
N SER A 89 5.84 -2.66 22.44
CA SER A 89 7.20 -2.21 22.17
C SER A 89 8.24 -3.29 22.51
N THR A 90 9.20 -3.48 21.61
CA THR A 90 10.33 -4.40 21.80
C THR A 90 11.41 -3.81 22.73
N GLU A 91 11.41 -2.48 22.92
CA GLU A 91 12.33 -1.80 23.83
C GLU A 91 11.84 -1.83 25.27
N LYS A 92 10.54 -2.07 25.48
CA LYS A 92 9.95 -2.17 26.82
C LYS A 92 10.36 -3.48 27.48
N GLU A 93 10.93 -3.38 28.67
CA GLU A 93 11.19 -4.53 29.53
C GLU A 93 9.87 -5.25 29.85
N LYS A 94 9.84 -6.57 29.66
CA LYS A 94 8.63 -7.35 29.94
C LYS A 94 8.41 -7.46 31.45
N ASP A 95 7.22 -7.13 31.90
CA ASP A 95 6.79 -7.20 33.28
C ASP A 95 5.47 -7.98 33.40
N GLY A 96 5.15 -8.38 34.62
CA GLY A 96 3.93 -9.12 34.92
C GLY A 96 3.81 -9.46 36.40
N VAL A 97 2.61 -9.93 36.77
CA VAL A 97 2.25 -10.26 38.14
C VAL A 97 1.66 -11.67 38.22
N PHE A 98 2.07 -12.43 39.23
CA PHE A 98 1.52 -13.76 39.48
C PHE A 98 0.14 -13.65 40.12
N THR A 99 -0.84 -14.33 39.54
CA THR A 99 -2.24 -14.28 40.01
C THR A 99 -2.50 -15.10 41.27
N GLY A 100 -1.60 -16.02 41.65
CA GLY A 100 -1.89 -17.03 42.67
C GLY A 100 -2.58 -18.29 42.13
N ALA A 101 -3.11 -18.23 40.90
CA ALA A 101 -3.81 -19.35 40.28
C ALA A 101 -2.89 -20.25 39.43
N TYR A 102 -3.39 -21.45 39.15
CA TYR A 102 -2.75 -22.46 38.31
C TYR A 102 -3.77 -23.06 37.35
N VAL A 103 -3.29 -23.46 36.17
CA VAL A 103 -4.00 -24.36 35.25
C VAL A 103 -3.26 -25.69 35.17
N ILE A 104 -3.90 -26.70 34.60
CA ILE A 104 -3.29 -28.02 34.37
C ILE A 104 -3.04 -28.20 32.88
N ASN A 105 -1.80 -28.47 32.51
CA ASN A 105 -1.47 -28.91 31.15
C ASN A 105 -1.96 -30.36 30.99
N ARG A 106 -3.02 -30.56 30.19
CA ARG A 106 -3.67 -31.87 30.03
C ARG A 106 -2.76 -32.93 29.38
N LEU A 107 -1.67 -32.54 28.73
CA LEU A 107 -0.74 -33.45 28.05
C LEU A 107 0.19 -34.18 29.03
N ASN A 108 0.60 -33.51 30.11
CA ASN A 108 1.58 -34.04 31.07
C ASN A 108 1.08 -34.01 32.53
N GLY A 109 -0.10 -33.44 32.79
CA GLY A 109 -0.71 -33.34 34.12
C GLY A 109 -0.07 -32.28 35.03
N GLU A 110 0.85 -31.47 34.54
CA GLU A 110 1.58 -30.52 35.36
C GLU A 110 0.76 -29.27 35.68
N ARG A 111 0.99 -28.72 36.88
CA ARG A 111 0.44 -27.42 37.30
C ARG A 111 1.27 -26.30 36.70
N VAL A 112 0.61 -25.43 35.95
CA VAL A 112 1.19 -24.30 35.23
C VAL A 112 0.71 -23.01 35.92
N PRO A 113 1.60 -22.18 36.50
CA PRO A 113 1.22 -20.93 37.15
C PRO A 113 0.65 -19.92 36.14
N VAL A 114 -0.38 -19.20 36.55
CA VAL A 114 -1.04 -18.16 35.74
C VAL A 114 -0.55 -16.78 36.13
N TRP A 115 -0.05 -16.02 35.16
CA TRP A 115 0.43 -14.66 35.28
C TRP A 115 -0.44 -13.71 34.46
N ILE A 116 -0.36 -12.42 34.75
CA ILE A 116 -0.80 -11.37 33.84
C ILE A 116 0.40 -10.60 33.34
N ALA A 117 0.38 -10.23 32.05
CA ALA A 117 1.39 -9.37 31.46
C ALA A 117 0.80 -8.54 30.32
N ASP A 118 1.28 -7.31 30.17
CA ASP A 118 0.76 -6.33 29.24
C ASP A 118 1.03 -6.67 27.76
N TYR A 119 2.07 -7.45 27.46
CA TYR A 119 2.37 -7.89 26.10
C TYR A 119 1.36 -8.91 25.55
N VAL A 120 0.50 -9.48 26.40
CA VAL A 120 -0.66 -10.27 25.99
C VAL A 120 -1.86 -9.34 25.83
N LEU A 121 -2.46 -9.36 24.64
CA LEU A 121 -3.59 -8.50 24.29
C LEU A 121 -4.88 -9.31 24.31
N LEU A 122 -5.91 -8.81 25.01
CA LEU A 122 -7.25 -9.41 25.02
C LEU A 122 -7.84 -9.52 23.60
N SER A 123 -7.49 -8.54 22.77
CA SER A 123 -7.93 -8.37 21.40
C SER A 123 -7.20 -9.26 20.38
N TYR A 124 -6.34 -10.19 20.83
CA TYR A 124 -5.62 -11.16 20.00
C TYR A 124 -5.75 -12.58 20.53
N GLY A 125 -6.14 -13.53 19.67
CA GLY A 125 -6.39 -14.91 20.06
C GLY A 125 -7.52 -15.00 21.09
N THR A 126 -7.28 -15.70 22.20
CA THR A 126 -8.22 -15.81 23.33
C THR A 126 -7.94 -14.83 24.46
N GLY A 127 -6.98 -13.91 24.29
CA GLY A 127 -6.47 -13.09 25.39
C GLY A 127 -5.66 -13.86 26.43
N ALA A 128 -5.29 -15.11 26.10
CA ALA A 128 -4.48 -16.01 26.91
C ALA A 128 -3.42 -16.67 26.02
N VAL A 129 -2.19 -16.75 26.53
CA VAL A 129 -1.03 -17.32 25.83
C VAL A 129 -0.39 -18.38 26.72
N MET A 130 -0.09 -19.54 26.14
CA MET A 130 0.81 -20.52 26.75
C MET A 130 2.25 -20.02 26.58
N ALA A 131 3.02 -19.99 27.66
CA ALA A 131 4.40 -19.55 27.57
C ALA A 131 5.34 -20.76 27.47
N VAL A 132 6.19 -20.78 26.45
CA VAL A 132 7.19 -21.83 26.20
C VAL A 132 8.57 -21.19 26.15
N PRO A 133 9.20 -20.92 27.31
CA PRO A 133 10.39 -20.08 27.38
C PRO A 133 11.54 -20.53 26.50
N ALA A 134 11.80 -21.83 26.41
CA ALA A 134 12.91 -22.32 25.60
C ALA A 134 12.76 -22.03 24.08
N HIS A 135 11.56 -21.68 23.60
CA HIS A 135 11.23 -21.60 22.17
C HIS A 135 10.45 -20.33 21.76
N ASP A 136 10.30 -19.35 22.65
CA ASP A 136 9.79 -18.00 22.35
C ASP A 136 10.64 -16.97 23.11
N GLU A 137 11.16 -15.97 22.39
CA GLU A 137 12.06 -14.97 22.95
C GLU A 137 11.43 -14.12 24.07
N ARG A 138 10.13 -13.82 23.96
CA ARG A 138 9.42 -12.99 24.95
C ARG A 138 9.20 -13.80 26.21
N ASP A 139 8.78 -15.06 26.06
CA ASP A 139 8.59 -15.99 27.16
C ASP A 139 9.93 -16.27 27.86
N PHE A 140 11.03 -16.38 27.12
CA PHE A 140 12.37 -16.57 27.66
C PHE A 140 12.84 -15.40 28.52
N ALA A 141 12.69 -14.17 28.00
CA ALA A 141 13.04 -12.96 28.74
C ALA A 141 12.21 -12.83 30.04
N PHE A 142 10.89 -13.09 29.94
CA PHE A 142 10.00 -13.10 31.09
C PHE A 142 10.39 -14.18 32.11
N ALA A 143 10.67 -15.40 31.65
CA ALA A 143 11.08 -16.50 32.52
C ALA A 143 12.40 -16.22 33.23
N LYS A 144 13.39 -15.63 32.54
CA LYS A 144 14.66 -15.23 33.17
C LYS A 144 14.46 -14.19 34.27
N LYS A 145 13.62 -13.18 34.02
CA LYS A 145 13.33 -12.11 34.98
C LYS A 145 12.64 -12.62 36.24
N TYR A 146 11.65 -13.50 36.09
CA TYR A 146 10.84 -14.01 37.20
C TYR A 146 11.29 -15.38 37.71
N HIS A 147 12.45 -15.87 37.27
CA HIS A 147 13.03 -17.17 37.63
C HIS A 147 12.05 -18.35 37.42
N LEU A 148 11.31 -18.32 36.31
CA LEU A 148 10.38 -19.38 35.93
C LEU A 148 11.12 -20.51 35.19
N PRO A 149 10.61 -21.75 35.24
CA PRO A 149 11.28 -22.88 34.60
C PRO A 149 11.41 -22.68 33.08
N ILE A 150 12.58 -23.02 32.54
CA ILE A 150 12.87 -23.02 31.09
C ILE A 150 13.11 -24.47 30.68
N ARG A 151 12.17 -25.06 29.93
CA ARG A 151 12.24 -26.47 29.51
C ARG A 151 12.45 -26.57 28.01
N VAL A 152 13.58 -27.15 27.61
CA VAL A 152 13.85 -27.48 26.20
C VAL A 152 13.00 -28.67 25.78
N VAL A 153 12.16 -28.46 24.77
CA VAL A 153 11.36 -29.51 24.13
C VAL A 153 11.61 -29.65 22.63
N ILE A 154 12.33 -28.71 22.03
CA ILE A 154 12.88 -28.79 20.68
C ILE A 154 14.39 -28.66 20.79
N ALA A 155 15.09 -29.75 20.55
CA ALA A 155 16.54 -29.80 20.59
C ALA A 155 17.13 -29.11 19.33
N PRO A 156 18.00 -28.10 19.51
CA PRO A 156 18.87 -27.63 18.44
C PRO A 156 19.76 -28.76 17.88
N PRO A 157 20.25 -28.63 16.63
CA PRO A 157 21.22 -29.57 16.09
C PRO A 157 22.44 -29.73 17.01
N GLY A 158 22.71 -30.97 17.45
CA GLY A 158 23.86 -31.29 18.29
C GLY A 158 23.69 -30.98 19.78
N TRP A 159 22.50 -30.57 20.23
CA TRP A 159 22.19 -30.33 21.63
C TRP A 159 22.37 -31.60 22.48
N GLN A 160 23.07 -31.48 23.61
CA GLN A 160 23.43 -32.60 24.50
C GLN A 160 22.76 -32.51 25.87
N GLY A 161 21.77 -31.62 26.04
CA GLY A 161 21.04 -31.43 27.30
C GLY A 161 21.44 -30.18 28.08
N GLU A 162 22.27 -29.31 27.51
CA GLU A 162 22.69 -28.05 28.10
C GLU A 162 21.56 -27.00 28.21
N GLU A 163 21.68 -26.07 29.15
CA GLU A 163 20.79 -24.91 29.23
C GLU A 163 20.99 -23.97 28.03
N LEU A 164 19.90 -23.38 27.55
CA LEU A 164 19.96 -22.43 26.43
C LEU A 164 20.37 -21.04 26.90
N ALA A 165 21.31 -20.41 26.20
CA ALA A 165 21.68 -19.01 26.42
C ALA A 165 20.56 -18.05 26.02
N GLU A 166 19.83 -18.39 24.96
CA GLU A 166 18.72 -17.66 24.34
C GLU A 166 17.63 -18.63 23.86
N ALA A 167 16.43 -18.15 23.55
CA ALA A 167 15.35 -19.00 23.06
C ALA A 167 15.72 -19.62 21.70
N TYR A 168 15.51 -20.93 21.55
CA TYR A 168 15.66 -21.61 20.26
C TYR A 168 14.33 -21.66 19.51
N ILE A 169 14.16 -20.73 18.56
CA ILE A 169 12.90 -20.53 17.83
C ILE A 169 12.76 -21.39 16.56
N GLU A 170 13.87 -21.95 16.07
CA GLU A 170 13.91 -22.71 14.82
C GLU A 170 13.27 -24.10 14.95
N SER A 171 13.12 -24.78 13.81
CA SER A 171 12.67 -26.18 13.78
C SER A 171 13.79 -27.11 14.23
N GLY A 172 13.45 -28.12 15.03
CA GLY A 172 14.41 -29.11 15.52
C GLY A 172 13.75 -30.44 15.84
N THR A 173 14.41 -31.25 16.67
CA THR A 173 13.92 -32.57 17.10
C THR A 173 13.22 -32.45 18.45
N MET A 174 12.01 -32.98 18.54
CA MET A 174 11.23 -33.02 19.77
C MET A 174 11.90 -33.89 20.82
N VAL A 175 12.08 -33.33 22.01
CA VAL A 175 12.64 -33.96 23.21
C VAL A 175 11.76 -33.62 24.41
N ASN A 176 11.86 -34.36 25.51
CA ASN A 176 11.05 -34.12 26.72
C ASN A 176 9.53 -34.00 26.44
N SER A 177 9.05 -34.68 25.40
CA SER A 177 7.71 -34.54 24.81
C SER A 177 6.95 -35.87 24.72
N ALA A 178 7.14 -36.75 25.71
CA ALA A 178 6.45 -38.05 25.83
C ALA A 178 6.49 -38.88 24.53
N GLN A 179 5.34 -39.31 23.99
CA GLN A 179 5.27 -40.14 22.77
C GLN A 179 5.74 -39.44 21.49
N PHE A 180 6.00 -38.13 21.53
CA PHE A 180 6.46 -37.36 20.37
C PHE A 180 7.98 -37.21 20.29
N ASN A 181 8.72 -37.74 21.28
CA ASN A 181 10.18 -37.71 21.27
C ASN A 181 10.76 -38.31 19.97
N GLY A 182 11.73 -37.62 19.37
CA GLY A 182 12.40 -38.04 18.13
C GLY A 182 11.72 -37.56 16.85
N LEU A 183 10.52 -36.98 16.91
CA LEU A 183 9.89 -36.34 15.75
C LEU A 183 10.54 -34.99 15.46
N ASN A 184 10.63 -34.61 14.19
CA ASN A 184 10.98 -33.23 13.84
C ASN A 184 9.77 -32.29 14.01
N SER A 185 10.01 -30.99 14.21
CA SER A 185 8.95 -29.99 14.45
C SER A 185 7.78 -30.06 13.46
N GLN A 186 8.03 -30.15 12.14
CA GLN A 186 6.95 -30.19 11.13
C GLN A 186 5.99 -31.38 11.28
N PRO A 187 6.45 -32.65 11.25
CA PRO A 187 5.57 -33.78 11.54
C PRO A 187 5.05 -33.77 12.99
N GLY A 188 5.82 -33.20 13.93
CA GLY A 188 5.42 -33.00 15.32
C GLY A 188 4.20 -32.09 15.48
N ILE A 189 4.14 -30.97 14.75
CA ILE A 189 3.00 -30.04 14.75
C ILE A 189 1.71 -30.78 14.38
N ALA A 190 1.75 -31.58 13.31
CA ALA A 190 0.60 -32.37 12.88
C ALA A 190 0.23 -33.45 13.91
N ALA A 191 1.20 -34.26 14.35
CA ALA A 191 0.98 -35.35 15.29
C ALA A 191 0.41 -34.88 16.62
N VAL A 192 0.92 -33.77 17.16
CA VAL A 192 0.39 -33.19 18.41
C VAL A 192 -1.00 -32.62 18.20
N SER A 193 -1.26 -31.94 17.07
CA SER A 193 -2.58 -31.41 16.76
C SER A 193 -3.64 -32.51 16.62
N ASP A 194 -3.29 -33.62 15.97
CA ASP A 194 -4.17 -34.78 15.84
C ASP A 194 -4.43 -35.46 17.19
N PHE A 195 -3.40 -35.55 18.04
CA PHE A 195 -3.55 -36.06 19.40
C PHE A 195 -4.46 -35.19 20.26
N LEU A 196 -4.32 -33.86 20.18
CA LEU A 196 -5.23 -32.92 20.87
C LEU A 196 -6.68 -33.15 20.45
N LYS A 197 -6.91 -33.39 19.16
CA LYS A 197 -8.24 -33.69 18.61
C LYS A 197 -8.78 -35.03 19.10
N GLU A 198 -7.97 -36.09 19.09
CA GLU A 198 -8.35 -37.42 19.59
C GLU A 198 -8.78 -37.37 21.06
N LYS A 199 -8.06 -36.61 21.89
CA LYS A 199 -8.36 -36.47 23.32
C LYS A 199 -9.47 -35.45 23.64
N GLY A 200 -9.96 -34.71 22.64
CA GLY A 200 -10.94 -33.64 22.84
C GLY A 200 -10.36 -32.43 23.57
N TYR A 201 -9.04 -32.25 23.56
CA TYR A 201 -8.36 -31.14 24.23
C TYR A 201 -8.16 -29.94 23.31
N GLY A 202 -8.52 -30.03 22.04
CA GLY A 202 -8.30 -28.99 21.04
C GLY A 202 -8.07 -29.59 19.66
N GLY A 203 -7.29 -28.93 18.82
CA GLY A 203 -6.93 -29.44 17.49
C GLY A 203 -6.49 -28.35 16.53
N ALA A 204 -6.14 -28.75 15.30
CA ALA A 204 -5.73 -27.82 14.26
C ALA A 204 -6.82 -26.77 13.98
N THR A 205 -6.44 -25.50 13.95
CA THR A 205 -7.34 -24.37 13.70
C THR A 205 -6.63 -23.29 12.87
N THR A 206 -7.43 -22.38 12.31
CA THR A 206 -6.93 -21.19 11.63
C THR A 206 -7.44 -19.96 12.35
N THR A 207 -6.53 -19.05 12.68
CA THR A 207 -6.84 -17.75 13.27
C THR A 207 -6.44 -16.63 12.33
N TYR A 208 -7.01 -15.46 12.55
CA TYR A 208 -6.73 -14.26 11.78
C TYR A 208 -6.39 -13.12 12.74
N ARG A 209 -5.42 -12.29 12.35
CA ARG A 209 -5.07 -11.07 13.09
C ARG A 209 -6.12 -9.97 12.91
N ILE A 210 -6.73 -9.90 11.73
CA ILE A 210 -7.78 -8.91 11.46
C ILE A 210 -8.96 -9.10 12.41
N ARG A 211 -9.51 -7.97 12.86
CA ARG A 211 -10.66 -7.89 13.75
C ARG A 211 -11.89 -7.45 12.95
N ASP A 212 -13.07 -7.67 13.52
CA ASP A 212 -14.29 -7.07 12.99
C ASP A 212 -14.18 -5.55 12.97
N TRP A 213 -14.86 -4.95 12.00
CA TRP A 213 -14.83 -3.51 11.80
C TRP A 213 -15.81 -2.81 12.75
N LEU A 214 -15.27 -2.11 13.74
CA LEU A 214 -16.03 -1.22 14.60
C LEU A 214 -16.46 0.02 13.82
N ILE A 215 -17.73 0.07 13.39
CA ILE A 215 -18.27 1.17 12.58
C ILE A 215 -18.89 2.31 13.40
N SER A 216 -19.29 2.06 14.65
CA SER A 216 -19.99 3.06 15.47
C SER A 216 -19.04 4.14 15.99
N ARG A 217 -19.46 5.40 15.94
CA ARG A 217 -18.72 6.57 16.41
C ARG A 217 -19.61 7.44 17.28
N GLN A 218 -19.12 7.79 18.46
CA GLN A 218 -19.76 8.74 19.38
C GLN A 218 -19.50 10.19 18.91
N ARG A 219 -19.86 10.49 17.66
CA ARG A 219 -19.63 11.77 16.98
C ARG A 219 -20.90 12.19 16.25
N TYR A 220 -21.08 13.51 16.12
CA TYR A 220 -22.21 14.09 15.39
C TYR A 220 -22.09 13.95 13.87
N TRP A 221 -20.92 14.27 13.30
CA TRP A 221 -20.76 14.37 11.84
C TRP A 221 -20.49 13.00 11.20
N GLY A 222 -21.55 12.25 10.97
CA GLY A 222 -21.54 10.96 10.27
C GLY A 222 -22.96 10.50 9.93
N ALA A 223 -23.09 9.48 9.08
CA ALA A 223 -24.40 8.93 8.74
C ALA A 223 -25.02 8.25 9.98
N PRO A 224 -26.25 8.60 10.41
CA PRO A 224 -26.89 7.91 11.53
C PRO A 224 -27.07 6.42 11.26
N ILE A 225 -26.78 5.59 12.26
CA ILE A 225 -26.99 4.15 12.16
C ILE A 225 -28.52 3.88 12.23
N PRO A 226 -29.13 3.20 11.24
CA PRO A 226 -30.58 3.06 11.13
C PRO A 226 -31.13 1.95 12.04
N MET A 227 -30.84 2.04 13.35
CA MET A 227 -31.30 1.09 14.37
C MET A 227 -32.09 1.80 15.47
N ILE A 228 -33.03 1.08 16.09
CA ILE A 228 -33.90 1.52 17.18
C ILE A 228 -33.81 0.51 18.33
N TYR A 229 -33.67 1.03 19.55
CA TYR A 229 -33.69 0.29 20.81
C TYR A 229 -35.08 0.33 21.45
N CYS A 230 -35.72 -0.83 21.57
CA CYS A 230 -37.02 -1.00 22.22
C CYS A 230 -36.91 -1.95 23.42
N GLU A 231 -37.42 -1.54 24.59
CA GLU A 231 -37.40 -2.35 25.82
C GLU A 231 -38.16 -3.69 25.69
N GLN A 232 -39.15 -3.76 24.80
CA GLN A 232 -39.95 -4.98 24.60
C GLN A 232 -39.42 -5.87 23.48
N CYS A 233 -38.93 -5.26 22.38
CA CYS A 233 -38.55 -5.98 21.17
C CYS A 233 -37.04 -6.17 21.00
N GLY A 234 -36.22 -5.50 21.83
CA GLY A 234 -34.77 -5.42 21.65
C GLY A 234 -34.37 -4.44 20.55
N ILE A 235 -33.31 -4.78 19.81
CA ILE A 235 -32.77 -3.97 18.71
C ILE A 235 -33.56 -4.27 17.43
N VAL A 236 -34.15 -3.24 16.82
CA VAL A 236 -34.92 -3.36 15.58
C VAL A 236 -34.43 -2.34 14.53
N PRO A 237 -34.37 -2.68 13.24
CA PRO A 237 -33.97 -1.74 12.20
C PRO A 237 -35.06 -0.70 11.94
N VAL A 238 -34.66 0.46 11.42
CA VAL A 238 -35.58 1.46 10.83
C VAL A 238 -36.18 0.87 9.54
N PRO A 239 -37.50 0.99 9.30
CA PRO A 239 -38.12 0.57 8.03
C PRO A 239 -37.50 1.26 6.81
N GLU A 240 -37.44 0.58 5.67
CA GLU A 240 -36.83 1.12 4.43
C GLU A 240 -37.54 2.40 3.95
N GLU A 241 -38.86 2.47 4.09
CA GLU A 241 -39.70 3.63 3.75
C GLU A 241 -39.45 4.85 4.66
N ASP A 242 -38.89 4.64 5.85
CA ASP A 242 -38.54 5.69 6.81
C ASP A 242 -37.09 6.19 6.62
N LEU A 243 -36.36 5.64 5.65
CA LEU A 243 -35.02 6.12 5.29
C LEU A 243 -35.10 7.36 4.38
N PRO A 244 -34.12 8.28 4.47
CA PRO A 244 -32.96 8.27 5.36
C PRO A 244 -33.25 8.81 6.78
N VAL A 245 -32.52 8.31 7.78
CA VAL A 245 -32.45 8.95 9.10
C VAL A 245 -31.55 10.18 8.99
N LEU A 246 -32.16 11.37 8.98
CA LEU A 246 -31.44 12.63 8.84
C LEU A 246 -30.77 13.07 10.14
N LEU A 247 -29.58 13.67 10.02
CA LEU A 247 -28.93 14.34 11.15
C LEU A 247 -29.75 15.59 11.55
N PRO A 248 -30.00 15.82 12.84
CA PRO A 248 -30.63 17.04 13.32
C PRO A 248 -29.65 18.22 13.27
N GLU A 249 -30.06 19.38 12.76
CA GLU A 249 -29.18 20.55 12.58
C GLU A 249 -28.78 21.25 13.88
N ASP A 250 -29.51 21.01 14.97
CA ASP A 250 -29.47 21.77 16.23
C ASP A 250 -28.79 21.04 17.41
N ALA A 251 -27.87 20.11 17.11
CA ALA A 251 -27.17 19.36 18.15
C ALA A 251 -26.15 20.21 18.94
N GLU A 252 -26.18 20.11 20.28
CA GLU A 252 -25.24 20.79 21.18
C GLU A 252 -23.99 19.94 21.45
N PHE A 253 -22.80 20.54 21.30
CA PHE A 253 -21.51 19.86 21.51
C PHE A 253 -21.03 20.01 22.96
N LYS A 254 -21.17 18.94 23.75
CA LYS A 254 -20.71 18.90 25.15
C LYS A 254 -19.41 18.11 25.29
N PRO A 255 -18.47 18.50 26.17
CA PRO A 255 -17.21 17.79 26.39
C PRO A 255 -17.40 16.55 27.30
N THR A 256 -18.41 15.72 27.01
CA THR A 256 -18.78 14.54 27.82
C THR A 256 -18.16 13.25 27.31
N GLY A 257 -17.64 13.24 26.08
CA GLY A 257 -17.19 12.03 25.39
C GLY A 257 -18.33 11.20 24.78
N GLU A 258 -19.59 11.64 24.93
CA GLU A 258 -20.76 10.99 24.34
C GLU A 258 -21.14 11.64 22.98
N SER A 259 -21.95 10.93 22.19
CA SER A 259 -22.49 11.49 20.94
C SER A 259 -23.39 12.71 21.22
N PRO A 260 -23.20 13.84 20.51
CA PRO A 260 -24.08 15.00 20.62
C PRO A 260 -25.55 14.69 20.31
N LEU A 261 -25.81 13.67 19.49
CA LEU A 261 -27.17 13.23 19.14
C LEU A 261 -27.97 12.76 20.35
N LYS A 262 -27.30 12.25 21.39
CA LYS A 262 -27.92 11.80 22.64
C LYS A 262 -28.72 12.90 23.34
N TYR A 263 -28.36 14.17 23.13
CA TYR A 263 -29.00 15.30 23.77
C TYR A 263 -30.14 15.92 22.95
N VAL A 264 -30.38 15.43 21.73
CA VAL A 264 -31.44 15.93 20.84
C VAL A 264 -32.69 15.07 21.01
N ALA A 265 -33.56 15.45 21.95
CA ALA A 265 -34.74 14.66 22.33
C ALA A 265 -35.67 14.33 21.16
N GLN A 266 -35.82 15.24 20.19
CA GLN A 266 -36.63 15.04 18.98
C GLN A 266 -36.06 14.00 18.01
N PHE A 267 -34.74 13.79 18.04
CA PHE A 267 -34.06 12.77 17.25
C PHE A 267 -34.09 11.42 17.98
N VAL A 268 -33.70 11.41 19.26
CA VAL A 268 -33.56 10.18 20.05
C VAL A 268 -34.89 9.48 20.25
N ASN A 269 -35.94 10.22 20.62
CA ASN A 269 -37.22 9.60 20.97
C ASN A 269 -38.01 9.26 19.71
N THR A 270 -38.41 7.99 19.59
CA THR A 270 -39.20 7.49 18.47
C THR A 270 -40.14 6.36 18.94
N THR A 271 -40.86 5.73 18.03
CA THR A 271 -41.70 4.57 18.31
C THR A 271 -41.09 3.31 17.70
N CYS A 272 -41.29 2.18 18.36
CA CYS A 272 -40.85 0.90 17.82
C CYS A 272 -41.70 0.54 16.59
N PRO A 273 -41.11 0.26 15.40
CA PRO A 273 -41.87 -0.13 14.22
C PRO A 273 -42.57 -1.49 14.36
N ARG A 274 -42.20 -2.31 15.35
CA ARG A 274 -42.77 -3.64 15.58
C ARG A 274 -43.96 -3.65 16.55
N CYS A 275 -43.87 -2.94 17.67
CA CYS A 275 -44.90 -2.97 18.72
C CYS A 275 -45.49 -1.59 19.06
N SER A 276 -45.07 -0.53 18.36
CA SER A 276 -45.49 0.87 18.56
C SER A 276 -45.20 1.46 19.94
N ALA A 277 -44.54 0.73 20.85
CA ALA A 277 -44.12 1.24 22.15
C ALA A 277 -43.05 2.35 22.00
N PRO A 278 -42.91 3.25 22.99
CA PRO A 278 -41.81 4.21 23.04
C PRO A 278 -40.46 3.52 22.91
N ALA A 279 -39.59 4.07 22.08
CA ALA A 279 -38.28 3.52 21.75
C ALA A 279 -37.26 4.64 21.55
N LYS A 280 -35.98 4.28 21.43
CA LYS A 280 -34.89 5.25 21.21
C LYS A 280 -34.10 4.91 19.96
N ARG A 281 -33.80 5.89 19.10
CA ARG A 281 -32.87 5.70 17.98
C ARG A 281 -31.45 5.48 18.48
N GLU A 282 -30.66 4.76 17.70
CA GLU A 282 -29.20 4.77 17.82
C GLU A 282 -28.68 6.20 17.66
N THR A 283 -27.74 6.58 18.53
CA THR A 283 -27.14 7.91 18.61
C THR A 283 -25.72 7.94 18.08
N ASP A 284 -25.11 6.78 17.86
CA ASP A 284 -23.85 6.68 17.17
C ASP A 284 -24.03 6.85 15.66
N THR A 285 -23.00 7.43 15.04
CA THR A 285 -22.92 7.56 13.59
C THR A 285 -21.93 6.56 13.02
N MET A 286 -22.08 6.22 11.73
CA MET A 286 -21.15 5.36 11.03
C MET A 286 -19.82 6.08 10.77
N ASP A 287 -18.74 5.33 10.93
CA ASP A 287 -17.39 5.73 10.57
C ASP A 287 -17.29 6.18 9.10
N THR A 288 -16.42 7.15 8.82
CA THR A 288 -16.27 7.73 7.48
C THR A 288 -15.80 6.73 6.42
N PHE A 289 -15.14 5.64 6.81
CA PHE A 289 -14.82 4.55 5.88
C PHE A 289 -16.06 3.85 5.34
N MET A 290 -17.20 3.92 6.01
CA MET A 290 -18.47 3.38 5.49
C MET A 290 -18.82 4.03 4.14
N CYS A 291 -18.80 5.36 4.06
CA CYS A 291 -19.13 6.08 2.84
C CYS A 291 -18.07 5.89 1.74
N SER A 292 -16.79 5.91 2.12
CA SER A 292 -15.69 5.77 1.14
C SER A 292 -15.47 4.32 0.66
N SER A 293 -16.10 3.32 1.27
CA SER A 293 -15.98 1.93 0.83
C SER A 293 -16.77 1.60 -0.45
N TRP A 294 -17.69 2.48 -0.89
CA TRP A 294 -18.54 2.20 -2.07
C TRP A 294 -18.85 3.41 -2.95
N TYR A 295 -18.29 4.59 -2.67
CA TYR A 295 -18.53 5.81 -3.46
C TYR A 295 -18.25 5.66 -4.97
N PHE A 296 -17.26 4.84 -5.33
CA PHE A 296 -16.94 4.54 -6.74
C PHE A 296 -18.06 3.78 -7.46
N LEU A 297 -18.90 3.03 -6.73
CA LEU A 297 -20.14 2.44 -7.25
C LEU A 297 -21.18 3.55 -7.48
N ARG A 298 -21.35 4.45 -6.50
CA ARG A 298 -22.34 5.53 -6.58
C ARG A 298 -22.06 6.49 -7.73
N TYR A 299 -20.78 6.73 -8.08
CA TYR A 299 -20.43 7.59 -9.21
C TYR A 299 -20.94 7.08 -10.57
N ALA A 300 -21.22 5.79 -10.73
CA ALA A 300 -21.83 5.29 -11.96
C ALA A 300 -23.26 5.84 -12.16
N SER A 301 -23.94 6.21 -11.07
CA SER A 301 -25.33 6.68 -11.09
C SER A 301 -25.67 7.57 -9.88
N PRO A 302 -25.07 8.77 -9.74
CA PRO A 302 -25.12 9.57 -8.50
C PRO A 302 -26.51 10.12 -8.17
N HIS A 303 -27.41 10.21 -9.17
CA HIS A 303 -28.77 10.71 -9.02
C HIS A 303 -29.83 9.60 -9.07
N TYR A 304 -29.42 8.33 -9.04
CA TYR A 304 -30.37 7.23 -9.02
C TYR A 304 -31.10 7.17 -7.67
N GLY A 305 -32.41 7.41 -7.69
CA GLY A 305 -33.22 7.58 -6.46
C GLY A 305 -34.01 6.34 -6.03
N ARG A 306 -33.85 5.20 -6.71
CA ARG A 306 -34.61 3.96 -6.41
C ARG A 306 -33.82 2.91 -5.64
N ALA A 307 -32.49 3.01 -5.65
CA ALA A 307 -31.57 2.11 -4.96
C ALA A 307 -30.21 2.79 -4.76
N ALA A 308 -29.26 2.08 -4.16
CA ALA A 308 -27.89 2.55 -3.97
C ALA A 308 -27.18 2.91 -5.29
N PHE A 309 -27.46 2.18 -6.37
CA PHE A 309 -26.93 2.44 -7.72
C PHE A 309 -27.79 1.78 -8.81
N ASP A 310 -27.64 2.24 -10.05
CA ASP A 310 -28.28 1.68 -11.25
C ASP A 310 -27.46 0.46 -11.75
N PRO A 311 -28.03 -0.76 -11.76
CA PRO A 311 -27.32 -1.98 -12.17
C PRO A 311 -26.73 -1.91 -13.58
N ASP A 312 -27.42 -1.27 -14.54
CA ASP A 312 -26.96 -1.18 -15.92
C ASP A 312 -25.72 -0.27 -16.01
N LYS A 313 -25.67 0.77 -15.18
CA LYS A 313 -24.51 1.68 -15.11
C LYS A 313 -23.32 1.02 -14.42
N ILE A 314 -23.55 0.21 -13.39
CA ILE A 314 -22.50 -0.59 -12.75
C ILE A 314 -21.87 -1.53 -13.76
N LYS A 315 -22.68 -2.29 -14.50
CA LYS A 315 -22.18 -3.22 -15.52
C LYS A 315 -21.36 -2.55 -16.62
N TYR A 316 -21.70 -1.30 -16.96
CA TYR A 316 -20.97 -0.54 -17.97
C TYR A 316 -19.63 0.01 -17.45
N TRP A 317 -19.60 0.57 -16.24
CA TRP A 317 -18.45 1.32 -15.74
C TRP A 317 -17.46 0.52 -14.89
N LEU A 318 -17.88 -0.62 -14.32
CA LEU A 318 -17.12 -1.31 -13.29
C LEU A 318 -16.70 -2.73 -13.68
N PRO A 319 -15.61 -3.25 -13.08
CA PRO A 319 -14.77 -2.65 -12.03
C PRO A 319 -13.94 -1.45 -12.51
N VAL A 320 -13.42 -0.64 -11.57
CA VAL A 320 -12.59 0.54 -11.93
C VAL A 320 -11.28 0.06 -12.57
N ASP A 321 -10.96 0.53 -13.77
CA ASP A 321 -9.74 0.15 -14.49
C ASP A 321 -8.46 0.55 -13.75
N LEU A 322 -8.38 1.81 -13.32
CA LEU A 322 -7.22 2.39 -12.65
C LEU A 322 -7.66 3.22 -11.45
N TYR A 323 -7.30 2.77 -10.26
CA TYR A 323 -7.46 3.52 -9.02
C TYR A 323 -6.13 4.16 -8.61
N THR A 324 -6.14 5.47 -8.34
CA THR A 324 -4.97 6.22 -7.87
C THR A 324 -5.22 6.75 -6.45
N GLY A 325 -4.25 6.58 -5.56
CA GLY A 325 -4.38 7.01 -4.17
C GLY A 325 -3.14 6.70 -3.34
N GLY A 326 -2.92 7.44 -2.25
CA GLY A 326 -1.73 7.26 -1.42
C GLY A 326 -1.66 5.89 -0.72
N ALA A 327 -0.44 5.42 -0.45
CA ALA A 327 -0.20 4.12 0.16
C ALA A 327 -0.66 4.03 1.63
N GLU A 328 -0.93 5.16 2.28
CA GLU A 328 -1.51 5.26 3.64
C GLU A 328 -2.87 4.56 3.76
N HIS A 329 -3.58 4.37 2.65
CA HIS A 329 -4.89 3.71 2.61
C HIS A 329 -4.83 2.19 2.45
N ALA A 330 -3.63 1.59 2.46
CA ALA A 330 -3.39 0.18 2.16
C ALA A 330 -4.24 -0.81 2.97
N VAL A 331 -4.35 -0.62 4.29
CA VAL A 331 -4.98 -1.58 5.22
C VAL A 331 -6.31 -1.10 5.80
N MET A 332 -6.79 0.07 5.36
CA MET A 332 -8.05 0.67 5.77
C MET A 332 -8.97 0.76 4.55
N HIS A 333 -9.15 1.94 3.98
CA HIS A 333 -9.99 2.18 2.78
C HIS A 333 -9.84 1.10 1.70
N LEU A 334 -8.62 0.77 1.26
CA LEU A 334 -8.43 -0.24 0.20
C LEU A 334 -8.84 -1.64 0.62
N LEU A 335 -8.83 -1.96 1.91
CA LEU A 335 -9.32 -3.24 2.43
C LEU A 335 -10.84 -3.22 2.60
N TYR A 336 -11.40 -2.13 3.10
CA TYR A 336 -12.85 -1.95 3.28
C TYR A 336 -13.59 -1.91 1.94
N ALA A 337 -13.05 -1.23 0.92
CA ALA A 337 -13.60 -1.23 -0.43
C ALA A 337 -13.66 -2.64 -1.03
N ARG A 338 -12.62 -3.46 -0.81
CA ARG A 338 -12.60 -4.87 -1.25
C ARG A 338 -13.62 -5.70 -0.50
N PHE A 339 -13.72 -5.53 0.81
CA PHE A 339 -14.74 -6.19 1.63
C PHE A 339 -16.15 -5.83 1.14
N PHE A 340 -16.42 -4.53 0.91
CA PHE A 340 -17.70 -4.04 0.43
C PHE A 340 -18.10 -4.66 -0.91
N VAL A 341 -17.21 -4.70 -1.90
CA VAL A 341 -17.51 -5.34 -3.19
C VAL A 341 -17.80 -6.82 -3.03
N LYS A 342 -17.03 -7.55 -2.22
CA LYS A 342 -17.28 -8.98 -1.99
C LYS A 342 -18.61 -9.22 -1.30
N ALA A 343 -18.96 -8.41 -0.30
CA ALA A 343 -20.26 -8.49 0.36
C ALA A 343 -21.41 -8.19 -0.61
N LEU A 344 -21.30 -7.13 -1.43
CA LEU A 344 -22.31 -6.79 -2.43
C LEU A 344 -22.44 -7.86 -3.52
N ARG A 345 -21.33 -8.49 -3.93
CA ARG A 345 -21.32 -9.62 -4.86
C ARG A 345 -22.06 -10.81 -4.27
N ASP A 346 -21.78 -11.15 -3.02
CA ASP A 346 -22.43 -12.27 -2.32
C ASP A 346 -23.93 -12.01 -2.09
N MET A 347 -24.34 -10.74 -2.06
CA MET A 347 -25.75 -10.30 -2.10
C MET A 347 -26.36 -10.27 -3.50
N GLY A 348 -25.59 -10.55 -4.56
CA GLY A 348 -26.03 -10.53 -5.95
C GLY A 348 -26.22 -9.14 -6.57
N LEU A 349 -25.66 -8.08 -5.96
CA LEU A 349 -25.79 -6.70 -6.42
C LEU A 349 -24.72 -6.28 -7.45
N VAL A 350 -23.61 -7.02 -7.50
CA VAL A 350 -22.54 -6.87 -8.50
C VAL A 350 -22.02 -8.25 -8.91
N ASP A 351 -21.39 -8.35 -10.07
CA ASP A 351 -20.90 -9.61 -10.67
C ASP A 351 -19.36 -9.71 -10.76
N PHE A 352 -18.64 -8.81 -10.06
CA PHE A 352 -17.18 -8.78 -10.01
C PHE A 352 -16.61 -8.92 -8.58
N ASP A 353 -15.38 -9.45 -8.49
CA ASP A 353 -14.76 -9.84 -7.22
C ASP A 353 -13.93 -8.75 -6.53
N GLU A 354 -13.39 -7.81 -7.30
CA GLU A 354 -12.46 -6.79 -6.83
C GLU A 354 -12.86 -5.42 -7.40
N PRO A 355 -12.84 -4.33 -6.60
CA PRO A 355 -13.30 -3.02 -7.04
C PRO A 355 -12.39 -2.35 -8.07
N PHE A 356 -11.08 -2.65 -8.02
CA PHE A 356 -10.05 -1.94 -8.78
C PHE A 356 -9.13 -2.93 -9.51
N THR A 357 -9.12 -2.90 -10.84
CA THR A 357 -8.30 -3.77 -11.69
C THR A 357 -6.81 -3.44 -11.53
N ARG A 358 -6.45 -2.15 -11.67
CA ARG A 358 -5.11 -1.62 -11.41
C ARG A 358 -5.17 -0.61 -10.26
N LEU A 359 -4.19 -0.73 -9.35
CA LEU A 359 -3.93 0.26 -8.30
C LEU A 359 -2.58 0.90 -8.59
N PHE A 360 -2.51 2.22 -8.56
CA PHE A 360 -1.27 2.98 -8.59
C PHE A 360 -1.21 3.90 -7.38
N ASN A 361 -0.12 3.84 -6.61
CA ASN A 361 0.07 4.72 -5.47
C ASN A 361 1.05 5.83 -5.83
N GLN A 362 0.58 7.08 -5.84
CA GLN A 362 1.46 8.24 -5.97
C GLN A 362 2.33 8.40 -4.73
N GLY A 363 3.50 9.00 -4.91
CA GLY A 363 4.36 9.37 -3.80
C GLY A 363 3.86 10.63 -3.08
N THR A 364 4.45 10.88 -1.92
CA THR A 364 4.12 12.06 -1.11
C THR A 364 4.91 13.26 -1.59
N ILE A 365 4.26 14.40 -1.79
CA ILE A 365 4.96 15.67 -1.96
C ILE A 365 5.39 16.20 -0.60
N ILE A 366 6.66 16.57 -0.49
CA ILE A 366 7.27 17.13 0.72
C ILE A 366 7.72 18.56 0.47
N ALA A 367 7.88 19.34 1.53
CA ALA A 367 8.45 20.68 1.50
C ALA A 367 9.38 20.85 2.70
N GLU A 368 10.50 21.53 2.52
CA GLU A 368 11.53 21.70 3.56
C GLU A 368 12.02 20.35 4.11
N HIS A 369 12.25 19.38 3.22
CA HIS A 369 12.60 17.99 3.54
C HIS A 369 11.62 17.24 4.47
N GLN A 370 10.38 17.74 4.62
CA GLN A 370 9.38 17.17 5.52
C GLN A 370 8.02 17.01 4.86
N LYS A 371 7.24 16.03 5.32
CA LYS A 371 5.81 15.93 4.94
C LYS A 371 5.10 17.25 5.28
N MET A 372 4.37 17.79 4.31
CA MET A 372 3.57 19.01 4.48
C MET A 372 2.46 18.80 5.51
N SER A 373 2.35 19.70 6.49
CA SER A 373 1.22 19.73 7.43
C SER A 373 0.96 21.12 8.00
N LYS A 374 -0.30 21.43 8.30
CA LYS A 374 -0.68 22.72 8.92
C LYS A 374 0.08 23.00 10.22
N SER A 375 0.30 21.97 11.03
CA SER A 375 1.05 22.05 12.29
C SER A 375 2.52 22.42 12.11
N ARG A 376 3.10 22.15 10.93
CA ARG A 376 4.51 22.44 10.61
C ARG A 376 4.70 23.76 9.89
N GLY A 377 3.62 24.42 9.45
CA GLY A 377 3.70 25.68 8.71
C GLY A 377 4.28 25.57 7.29
N ASN A 378 4.67 24.38 6.83
CA ASN A 378 5.34 24.14 5.54
C ASN A 378 4.36 23.77 4.40
N VAL A 379 3.09 24.18 4.51
CA VAL A 379 2.08 23.86 3.49
C VAL A 379 2.24 24.81 2.32
N VAL A 380 2.47 24.25 1.13
CA VAL A 380 2.45 25.01 -0.12
C VAL A 380 1.02 25.06 -0.65
N THR A 381 0.48 26.27 -0.82
CA THR A 381 -0.86 26.48 -1.35
C THR A 381 -0.81 26.62 -2.87
N PRO A 382 -1.44 25.73 -3.66
CA PRO A 382 -1.35 25.78 -5.12
C PRO A 382 -1.96 27.04 -5.75
N ASP A 383 -2.99 27.63 -5.14
CA ASP A 383 -3.77 28.74 -5.70
C ASP A 383 -2.92 29.96 -6.06
N GLU A 384 -1.90 30.28 -5.25
CA GLU A 384 -0.99 31.39 -5.52
C GLU A 384 -0.16 31.15 -6.78
N TYR A 385 0.32 29.92 -6.98
CA TYR A 385 1.08 29.54 -8.17
C TYR A 385 0.19 29.44 -9.39
N VAL A 386 -1.03 28.90 -9.26
CA VAL A 386 -2.01 28.86 -10.36
C VAL A 386 -2.34 30.28 -10.82
N THR A 387 -2.56 31.21 -9.89
CA THR A 387 -2.86 32.62 -10.21
C THR A 387 -1.69 33.29 -10.93
N ARG A 388 -0.44 33.03 -10.52
CA ARG A 388 0.75 33.70 -11.06
C ARG A 388 1.31 33.05 -12.34
N LEU A 389 1.25 31.73 -12.44
CA LEU A 389 1.94 30.94 -13.47
C LEU A 389 0.99 30.13 -14.36
N GLY A 390 -0.30 30.07 -14.02
CA GLY A 390 -1.31 29.28 -14.71
C GLY A 390 -1.37 27.82 -14.24
N ALA A 391 -2.55 27.21 -14.39
CA ALA A 391 -2.81 25.82 -13.98
C ALA A 391 -1.89 24.82 -14.69
N ASP A 392 -1.62 25.03 -15.98
CA ASP A 392 -0.78 24.13 -16.79
C ASP A 392 0.67 24.08 -16.32
N THR A 393 1.21 25.21 -15.84
CA THR A 393 2.55 25.25 -15.24
C THR A 393 2.60 24.37 -13.99
N VAL A 394 1.63 24.51 -13.08
CA VAL A 394 1.58 23.75 -11.83
C VAL A 394 1.38 22.25 -12.08
N ARG A 395 0.45 21.88 -12.98
CA ARG A 395 0.20 20.49 -13.39
C ARG A 395 1.46 19.83 -13.94
N THR A 396 2.09 20.50 -14.91
CA THR A 396 3.30 20.00 -15.58
C THR A 396 4.45 19.88 -14.58
N TYR A 397 4.59 20.82 -13.66
CA TYR A 397 5.62 20.76 -12.63
C TYR A 397 5.45 19.54 -11.72
N LEU A 398 4.24 19.30 -11.20
CA LEU A 398 3.95 18.13 -10.36
C LEU A 398 4.21 16.81 -11.11
N MET A 399 3.91 16.77 -12.42
CA MET A 399 4.16 15.61 -13.27
C MET A 399 5.64 15.43 -13.64
N PHE A 400 6.46 16.49 -13.55
CA PHE A 400 7.87 16.47 -13.95
C PHE A 400 8.85 16.29 -12.78
N ILE A 401 8.45 16.66 -11.56
CA ILE A 401 9.32 16.77 -10.37
C ILE A 401 10.13 15.50 -10.07
N GLY A 402 9.59 14.33 -10.42
CA GLY A 402 10.22 13.04 -10.20
C GLY A 402 9.31 11.88 -10.64
N PRO A 403 9.73 10.63 -10.43
CA PRO A 403 8.88 9.47 -10.66
C PRO A 403 7.59 9.57 -9.84
N TRP A 404 6.44 9.39 -10.49
CA TRP A 404 5.12 9.66 -9.91
C TRP A 404 4.84 8.87 -8.62
N GLU A 405 5.36 7.64 -8.54
CA GLU A 405 5.25 6.76 -7.37
C GLU A 405 6.16 7.13 -6.20
N GLN A 406 7.19 7.95 -6.43
CA GLN A 406 8.14 8.39 -5.41
C GLN A 406 7.76 9.76 -4.83
N GLY A 407 7.07 10.58 -5.61
CA GLY A 407 6.73 11.94 -5.23
C GLY A 407 7.94 12.85 -5.43
N GLY A 408 8.10 13.84 -4.56
CA GLY A 408 9.22 14.77 -4.69
C GLY A 408 9.14 15.93 -3.71
N GLU A 409 10.25 16.65 -3.60
CA GLU A 409 10.33 17.88 -2.84
C GLU A 409 9.90 19.07 -3.68
N TRP A 410 8.91 19.80 -3.19
CA TRP A 410 8.50 21.07 -3.79
C TRP A 410 9.67 22.07 -3.80
N ASN A 411 9.91 22.69 -4.95
CA ASN A 411 10.98 23.64 -5.19
C ASN A 411 10.54 24.71 -6.21
N ASP A 412 10.49 25.97 -5.74
CA ASP A 412 10.09 27.13 -6.53
C ASP A 412 10.98 27.43 -7.74
N SER A 413 12.24 27.02 -7.69
CA SER A 413 13.16 27.17 -8.84
C SER A 413 12.78 26.20 -9.96
N GLY A 414 12.30 25.00 -9.62
CA GLY A 414 11.91 23.96 -10.58
C GLY A 414 10.68 24.37 -11.40
N ILE A 415 9.65 24.92 -10.75
CA ILE A 415 8.42 25.36 -11.43
C ILE A 415 8.66 26.51 -12.41
N SER A 416 9.62 27.39 -12.12
CA SER A 416 10.02 28.48 -13.03
C SER A 416 10.61 27.94 -14.34
N GLY A 417 11.30 26.78 -14.30
CA GLY A 417 11.80 26.10 -15.51
C GLY A 417 10.67 25.63 -16.43
N ILE A 418 9.60 25.10 -15.84
CA ILE A 418 8.41 24.65 -16.57
C ILE A 418 7.70 25.82 -17.24
N SER A 419 7.48 26.92 -16.51
CA SER A 419 6.87 28.12 -17.08
C SER A 419 7.64 28.64 -18.30
N ARG A 420 8.99 28.68 -18.22
CA ARG A 420 9.83 29.07 -19.36
C ARG A 420 9.69 28.11 -20.55
N TRP A 421 9.60 26.81 -20.31
CA TRP A 421 9.40 25.83 -21.39
C TRP A 421 8.03 25.99 -22.07
N LEU A 422 6.95 26.20 -21.30
CA LEU A 422 5.62 26.45 -21.86
C LEU A 422 5.56 27.74 -22.70
N ASN A 423 6.27 28.80 -22.29
CA ASN A 423 6.41 30.00 -23.11
C ASN A 423 7.19 29.73 -24.41
N ARG A 424 8.25 28.91 -24.37
CA ARG A 424 8.96 28.50 -25.60
C ARG A 424 8.05 27.71 -26.54
N LEU A 425 7.22 26.81 -26.01
CA LEU A 425 6.20 26.10 -26.78
C LEU A 425 5.21 27.06 -27.45
N TRP A 426 4.73 28.05 -26.70
CA TRP A 426 3.83 29.07 -27.23
C TRP A 426 4.45 29.82 -28.42
N HIS A 427 5.70 30.26 -28.28
CA HIS A 427 6.41 30.94 -29.37
C HIS A 427 6.65 30.03 -30.56
N LEU A 428 7.17 28.81 -30.35
CA LEU A 428 7.41 27.83 -31.41
C LEU A 428 6.15 27.54 -32.25
N MET A 429 4.97 27.53 -31.61
CA MET A 429 3.70 27.20 -32.25
C MET A 429 3.09 28.35 -33.05
N LEU A 430 3.41 29.60 -32.68
CA LEU A 430 2.82 30.79 -33.31
C LEU A 430 3.80 31.53 -34.24
N GLU A 431 5.08 31.18 -34.21
CA GLU A 431 6.07 31.74 -35.12
C GLU A 431 5.85 31.25 -36.55
N GLU A 432 5.96 32.16 -37.52
CA GLU A 432 5.83 31.81 -38.94
C GLU A 432 7.03 30.96 -39.38
N TYR A 433 6.75 29.75 -39.84
CA TYR A 433 7.76 28.88 -40.42
C TYR A 433 8.06 29.29 -41.86
N ASN A 434 9.35 29.47 -42.17
CA ASN A 434 9.81 29.81 -43.51
C ASN A 434 10.74 28.71 -44.02
N CYS A 435 10.25 27.93 -45.00
CA CYS A 435 11.10 26.98 -45.72
C CYS A 435 12.13 27.73 -46.56
N HIS A 436 13.42 27.46 -46.35
CA HIS A 436 14.50 28.12 -47.08
C HIS A 436 14.54 27.65 -48.54
N GLU A 437 14.42 28.58 -49.49
CA GLU A 437 14.38 28.30 -50.94
C GLU A 437 15.66 27.63 -51.48
N GLN A 438 16.79 27.81 -50.79
CA GLN A 438 18.12 27.36 -51.25
C GLN A 438 18.54 25.99 -50.70
N VAL A 439 17.64 25.24 -50.06
CA VAL A 439 17.93 23.89 -49.52
C VAL A 439 17.90 22.85 -50.64
N SER A 440 18.91 21.99 -50.71
CA SER A 440 18.96 20.92 -51.70
C SER A 440 17.86 19.89 -51.48
N ALA A 441 17.39 19.24 -52.55
CA ALA A 441 16.34 18.22 -52.45
C ALA A 441 16.74 17.06 -51.51
N ALA A 442 18.01 16.64 -51.56
CA ALA A 442 18.55 15.60 -50.69
C ALA A 442 18.54 16.00 -49.21
N ALA A 443 18.98 17.23 -48.88
CA ALA A 443 18.99 17.71 -47.50
C ALA A 443 17.57 17.86 -46.94
N ARG A 444 16.61 18.25 -47.79
CA ARG A 444 15.19 18.32 -47.42
C ARG A 444 14.61 16.94 -47.15
N GLU A 445 14.90 15.97 -48.01
CA GLU A 445 14.44 14.59 -47.85
C GLU A 445 14.98 13.97 -46.55
N GLU A 446 16.28 14.15 -46.28
CA GLU A 446 16.93 13.70 -45.04
C GLU A 446 16.29 14.36 -43.80
N ALA A 447 16.11 15.69 -43.80
CA ALA A 447 15.48 16.41 -42.70
C ALA A 447 14.02 15.96 -42.47
N GLN A 448 13.29 15.65 -43.54
CA GLN A 448 11.91 15.18 -43.43
C GLN A 448 11.83 13.75 -42.90
N GLN A 449 12.71 12.85 -43.36
CA GLN A 449 12.82 11.49 -42.81
C GLN A 449 13.17 11.52 -41.32
N GLU A 450 14.10 12.38 -40.93
CA GLU A 450 14.49 12.58 -39.53
C GLU A 450 13.32 13.08 -38.67
N LEU A 451 12.60 14.10 -39.14
CA LEU A 451 11.43 14.64 -38.45
C LEU A 451 10.36 13.57 -38.26
N THR A 452 10.06 12.81 -39.32
CA THR A 452 9.09 11.71 -39.28
C THR A 452 9.51 10.67 -38.24
N ARG A 453 10.77 10.24 -38.26
CA ARG A 453 11.32 9.27 -37.30
C ARG A 453 11.18 9.76 -35.86
N ILE A 454 11.66 10.97 -35.56
CA ILE A 454 11.60 11.55 -34.21
C ILE A 454 10.16 11.73 -33.75
N THR A 455 9.25 12.13 -34.64
CA THR A 455 7.82 12.27 -34.33
C THR A 455 7.24 10.92 -33.90
N HIS A 456 7.46 9.85 -34.68
CA HIS A 456 6.98 8.51 -34.33
C HIS A 456 7.63 7.95 -33.05
N GLN A 457 8.92 8.18 -32.84
CA GLN A 457 9.62 7.80 -31.60
C GLN A 457 9.04 8.54 -30.39
N THR A 458 8.75 9.83 -30.53
CA THR A 458 8.15 10.65 -29.47
C THR A 458 6.74 10.16 -29.15
N ILE A 459 5.90 9.92 -30.17
CA ILE A 459 4.54 9.37 -29.98
C ILE A 459 4.62 8.04 -29.24
N LYS A 460 5.48 7.11 -29.68
CA LYS A 460 5.68 5.80 -29.03
C LYS A 460 6.10 5.94 -27.57
N LYS A 461 7.10 6.79 -27.32
CA LYS A 461 7.67 7.01 -25.97
C LYS A 461 6.66 7.64 -25.03
N VAL A 462 6.00 8.71 -25.46
CA VAL A 462 4.99 9.44 -24.68
C VAL A 462 3.79 8.55 -24.38
N THR A 463 3.30 7.80 -25.38
CA THR A 463 2.18 6.86 -25.18
C THR A 463 2.53 5.79 -24.14
N SER A 464 3.67 5.11 -24.31
CA SER A 464 4.13 4.08 -23.36
C SER A 464 4.31 4.64 -21.95
N ASP A 465 4.88 5.84 -21.83
CA ASP A 465 5.09 6.46 -20.52
C ASP A 465 3.78 6.90 -19.87
N LEU A 466 2.84 7.46 -20.63
CA LEU A 466 1.52 7.86 -20.14
C LEU A 466 0.78 6.64 -19.56
N GLU A 467 0.74 5.53 -20.29
CA GLU A 467 0.13 4.26 -19.84
C GLU A 467 0.80 3.69 -18.57
N LYS A 468 2.12 3.86 -18.47
CA LYS A 468 2.92 3.44 -17.31
C LYS A 468 2.95 4.46 -16.18
N MET A 469 2.30 5.62 -16.36
CA MET A 469 2.31 6.77 -15.45
C MET A 469 3.72 7.31 -15.13
N ARG A 470 4.62 7.27 -16.12
CA ARG A 470 5.98 7.82 -16.05
C ARG A 470 6.01 9.25 -16.59
N PHE A 471 5.25 10.12 -15.94
CA PHE A 471 4.99 11.47 -16.47
C PHE A 471 6.26 12.35 -16.57
N ASN A 472 7.25 12.12 -15.71
CA ASN A 472 8.51 12.86 -15.74
C ASN A 472 9.32 12.56 -17.01
N THR A 473 9.44 11.29 -17.38
CA THR A 473 10.15 10.90 -18.62
C THR A 473 9.31 11.15 -19.87
N MET A 474 7.98 11.17 -19.74
CA MET A 474 7.06 11.61 -20.79
C MET A 474 7.31 13.07 -21.14
N LEU A 475 7.35 13.94 -20.12
CA LEU A 475 7.61 15.37 -20.29
C LEU A 475 9.04 15.65 -20.75
N ALA A 476 10.03 14.86 -20.31
CA ALA A 476 11.39 14.96 -20.84
C ALA A 476 11.43 14.69 -22.37
N ALA A 477 10.73 13.66 -22.85
CA ALA A 477 10.63 13.38 -24.29
C ALA A 477 9.94 14.52 -25.06
N LEU A 478 8.90 15.13 -24.48
CA LEU A 478 8.24 16.29 -25.09
C LEU A 478 9.13 17.54 -25.12
N MET A 479 9.95 17.76 -24.08
CA MET A 479 10.95 18.81 -24.07
C MET A 479 12.04 18.58 -25.12
N GLU A 480 12.53 17.35 -25.26
CA GLU A 480 13.48 16.96 -26.31
C GLU A 480 12.91 17.20 -27.70
N PHE A 481 11.66 16.80 -27.94
CA PHE A 481 10.99 17.03 -29.21
C PHE A 481 10.77 18.53 -29.49
N THR A 482 10.38 19.31 -28.47
CA THR A 482 10.28 20.78 -28.59
C THR A 482 11.62 21.40 -29.00
N ASN A 483 12.72 20.97 -28.37
CA ASN A 483 14.06 21.47 -28.68
C ASN A 483 14.52 21.05 -30.08
N TYR A 484 14.17 19.85 -30.54
CA TYR A 484 14.42 19.40 -31.90
C TYR A 484 13.67 20.27 -32.91
N LEU A 485 12.36 20.47 -32.71
CA LEU A 485 11.54 21.30 -33.59
C LEU A 485 12.06 22.73 -33.65
N ALA A 486 12.44 23.35 -32.53
CA ALA A 486 13.03 24.69 -32.54
C ALA A 486 14.26 24.78 -33.48
N LYS A 487 15.18 23.82 -33.41
CA LYS A 487 16.36 23.76 -34.29
C LYS A 487 15.97 23.50 -35.75
N ALA A 488 15.01 22.61 -35.99
CA ALA A 488 14.55 22.29 -37.34
C ALA A 488 13.79 23.47 -37.98
N GLY A 489 13.10 24.26 -37.15
CA GLY A 489 12.48 25.54 -37.46
C GLY A 489 13.51 26.54 -37.99
N GLU A 490 14.57 26.79 -37.21
CA GLU A 490 15.68 27.68 -37.58
C GLU A 490 16.42 27.22 -38.85
N ALA A 491 16.56 25.91 -39.06
CA ALA A 491 17.22 25.37 -40.24
C ALA A 491 16.42 25.60 -41.53
N GLY A 492 15.09 25.67 -41.45
CA GLY A 492 14.21 25.93 -42.60
C GLY A 492 14.24 24.83 -43.68
N GLN A 493 14.59 23.59 -43.32
CA GLN A 493 14.84 22.50 -44.28
C GLN A 493 13.64 21.58 -44.56
N ILE A 494 12.55 21.71 -43.82
CA ILE A 494 11.37 20.82 -43.85
C ILE A 494 10.24 21.47 -44.67
N SER A 495 9.29 20.68 -45.18
CA SER A 495 8.10 21.24 -45.84
C SER A 495 7.11 21.81 -44.83
N ASP A 496 6.38 22.87 -45.22
CA ASP A 496 5.33 23.47 -44.38
C ASP A 496 4.30 22.46 -43.88
N SER A 497 3.96 21.47 -44.72
CA SER A 497 3.02 20.41 -44.36
C SER A 497 3.55 19.54 -43.23
N ALA A 498 4.79 19.06 -43.32
CA ALA A 498 5.39 18.20 -42.31
C ALA A 498 5.68 18.97 -41.02
N TRP A 499 6.07 20.24 -41.14
CA TRP A 499 6.18 21.13 -39.99
C TRP A 499 4.86 21.24 -39.23
N LYS A 500 3.77 21.60 -39.91
CA LYS A 500 2.43 21.71 -39.30
C LYS A 500 1.94 20.39 -38.69
N GLU A 501 2.16 19.27 -39.37
CA GLU A 501 1.79 17.93 -38.87
C GLU A 501 2.56 17.56 -37.59
N SER A 502 3.85 17.90 -37.51
CA SER A 502 4.67 17.66 -36.32
C SER A 502 4.25 18.54 -35.14
N LEU A 503 3.88 19.81 -35.37
CA LEU A 503 3.33 20.71 -34.35
C LEU A 503 1.98 20.20 -33.84
N ALA A 504 1.08 19.78 -34.74
CA ALA A 504 -0.20 19.18 -34.38
C ALA A 504 0.00 17.92 -33.52
N SER A 505 0.95 17.06 -33.89
CA SER A 505 1.30 15.87 -33.10
C SER A 505 1.81 16.25 -31.70
N LEU A 506 2.69 17.25 -31.59
CA LEU A 506 3.18 17.74 -30.30
C LEU A 506 2.04 18.28 -29.43
N LEU A 507 1.09 19.05 -29.99
CA LEU A 507 -0.07 19.55 -29.26
C LEU A 507 -0.96 18.42 -28.73
N LEU A 508 -1.24 17.40 -29.54
CA LEU A 508 -2.04 16.24 -29.13
C LEU A 508 -1.39 15.49 -27.96
N LEU A 509 -0.06 15.34 -28.00
CA LEU A 509 0.71 14.69 -26.94
C LEU A 509 0.78 15.53 -25.65
N LEU A 510 0.76 16.86 -25.76
CA LEU A 510 0.77 17.78 -24.62
C LEU A 510 -0.60 17.90 -23.93
N ALA A 511 -1.70 17.76 -24.67
CA ALA A 511 -3.06 18.02 -24.20
C ALA A 511 -3.44 17.38 -22.85
N PRO A 512 -3.04 16.13 -22.52
CA PRO A 512 -3.32 15.57 -21.19
C PRO A 512 -2.65 16.32 -20.03
N THR A 513 -1.47 16.90 -20.27
CA THR A 513 -0.68 17.57 -19.24
C THR A 513 -1.04 19.06 -19.15
N THR A 514 -1.13 19.72 -20.30
CA THR A 514 -1.39 21.16 -20.44
C THR A 514 -2.66 21.43 -21.28
N PRO A 515 -3.85 21.06 -20.78
CA PRO A 515 -5.08 21.11 -21.57
C PRO A 515 -5.43 22.52 -22.05
N HIS A 516 -5.19 23.55 -21.23
CA HIS A 516 -5.58 24.93 -21.57
C HIS A 516 -4.69 25.52 -22.67
N LEU A 517 -3.37 25.36 -22.51
CA LEU A 517 -2.37 25.77 -23.50
C LEU A 517 -2.56 25.04 -24.82
N ALA A 518 -2.81 23.73 -24.75
CA ALA A 518 -2.98 22.90 -25.94
C ALA A 518 -4.24 23.29 -26.72
N GLU A 519 -5.38 23.51 -26.04
CA GLU A 519 -6.63 23.96 -26.69
C GLU A 519 -6.47 25.33 -27.36
N GLU A 520 -5.88 26.30 -26.66
CA GLU A 520 -5.67 27.66 -27.20
C GLU A 520 -4.76 27.64 -28.44
N LEU A 521 -3.66 26.89 -28.38
CA LEU A 521 -2.73 26.76 -29.50
C LEU A 521 -3.33 25.96 -30.67
N TRP A 522 -4.16 24.96 -30.40
CA TRP A 522 -4.88 24.20 -31.41
C TRP A 522 -5.79 25.09 -32.26
N GLN A 523 -6.59 25.95 -31.62
CA GLN A 523 -7.43 26.91 -32.35
C GLN A 523 -6.60 27.94 -33.11
N ARG A 524 -5.56 28.50 -32.48
CA ARG A 524 -4.71 29.53 -33.10
C ARG A 524 -3.93 29.03 -34.31
N THR A 525 -3.63 27.73 -34.35
CA THR A 525 -2.99 27.08 -35.49
C THR A 525 -3.98 26.62 -36.57
N GLY A 526 -5.27 27.00 -36.43
CA GLY A 526 -6.28 26.87 -37.47
C GLY A 526 -7.10 25.57 -37.42
N HIS A 527 -6.99 24.80 -36.33
CA HIS A 527 -7.77 23.58 -36.16
C HIS A 527 -9.15 23.84 -35.53
N GLU A 528 -10.09 22.94 -35.78
CA GLU A 528 -11.43 23.01 -35.21
C GLU A 528 -11.44 22.66 -33.71
N TYR A 529 -12.28 23.37 -32.95
CA TYR A 529 -12.54 23.05 -31.55
C TYR A 529 -13.19 21.65 -31.43
N SER A 530 -12.72 20.75 -30.57
CA SER A 530 -11.68 20.86 -29.53
C SER A 530 -10.55 19.87 -29.79
N ILE A 531 -9.34 20.18 -29.30
CA ILE A 531 -8.23 19.20 -29.32
C ILE A 531 -8.59 17.93 -28.55
N HIS A 532 -9.45 18.04 -27.53
CA HIS A 532 -9.88 16.93 -26.70
C HIS A 532 -10.90 15.99 -27.38
N ASN A 533 -11.41 16.36 -28.55
CA ASN A 533 -12.25 15.49 -29.38
C ASN A 533 -11.44 14.73 -30.44
N GLN A 534 -10.13 14.98 -30.53
CA GLN A 534 -9.27 14.37 -31.53
C GLN A 534 -8.77 12.99 -31.08
N SER A 535 -8.44 12.15 -32.06
CA SER A 535 -7.80 10.87 -31.78
C SER A 535 -6.37 11.06 -31.28
N TRP A 536 -5.96 10.22 -30.33
CA TRP A 536 -4.56 10.14 -29.91
C TRP A 536 -3.67 9.74 -31.11
N PRO A 537 -2.52 10.41 -31.33
CA PRO A 537 -1.67 10.14 -32.48
C PRO A 537 -1.11 8.71 -32.42
N ARG A 538 -0.98 8.08 -33.58
CA ARG A 538 -0.44 6.72 -33.72
C ARG A 538 0.98 6.78 -34.27
N TRP A 539 1.80 5.80 -33.90
CA TRP A 539 3.13 5.65 -34.45
C TRP A 539 3.23 4.44 -35.37
N ASP A 540 4.20 4.49 -36.28
CA ASP A 540 4.62 3.36 -37.10
C ASP A 540 5.93 2.79 -36.52
N GLU A 541 5.95 1.47 -36.27
CA GLU A 541 7.11 0.78 -35.70
C GLU A 541 8.32 0.75 -36.63
N ALA A 542 8.12 0.74 -37.96
CA ALA A 542 9.21 0.79 -38.93
C ALA A 542 9.84 2.19 -38.97
N LEU A 543 9.01 3.23 -38.94
CA LEU A 543 9.49 4.63 -38.95
C LEU A 543 10.13 5.04 -37.62
N ALA A 544 9.74 4.42 -36.50
CA ALA A 544 10.32 4.70 -35.20
C ALA A 544 11.67 3.99 -34.94
N LYS A 545 12.13 3.10 -35.83
CA LYS A 545 13.39 2.37 -35.63
C LYS A 545 14.58 3.33 -35.62
N GLU A 546 15.50 3.08 -34.71
CA GLU A 546 16.83 3.68 -34.77
C GLU A 546 17.57 3.07 -35.97
N GLU A 547 18.14 3.92 -36.82
CA GLU A 547 19.05 3.49 -37.88
C GLU A 547 20.48 3.36 -37.34
N GLU A 548 20.83 4.24 -36.40
CA GLU A 548 22.12 4.30 -35.74
C GLU A 548 21.96 4.42 -34.21
N ILE A 549 22.88 3.78 -33.48
CA ILE A 549 23.02 3.79 -32.02
C ILE A 549 24.37 4.37 -31.65
N THR A 550 24.44 5.04 -30.50
CA THR A 550 25.72 5.42 -29.90
C THR A 550 26.25 4.29 -29.02
N LEU A 551 27.32 3.64 -29.45
CA LEU A 551 28.08 2.69 -28.63
C LEU A 551 29.06 3.44 -27.72
N VAL A 552 28.91 3.22 -26.42
CA VAL A 552 29.87 3.69 -25.41
C VAL A 552 31.09 2.77 -25.41
N VAL A 553 32.29 3.33 -25.59
CA VAL A 553 33.54 2.56 -25.52
C VAL A 553 34.26 2.82 -24.21
N GLN A 554 34.56 1.74 -23.49
CA GLN A 554 35.26 1.76 -22.21
C GLN A 554 36.56 0.96 -22.27
N VAL A 555 37.54 1.39 -21.46
CA VAL A 555 38.75 0.61 -21.19
C VAL A 555 38.90 0.44 -19.69
N ASN A 556 38.95 -0.81 -19.21
CA ASN A 556 38.93 -1.16 -17.78
C ASN A 556 37.78 -0.44 -17.02
N GLY A 557 36.59 -0.38 -17.62
CA GLY A 557 35.39 0.23 -17.04
C GLY A 557 35.35 1.77 -17.03
N LYS A 558 36.36 2.45 -17.60
CA LYS A 558 36.36 3.92 -17.75
C LYS A 558 35.96 4.31 -19.17
N LEU A 559 35.03 5.26 -19.30
CA LEU A 559 34.60 5.83 -20.59
C LEU A 559 35.78 6.47 -21.33
N ARG A 560 35.99 6.08 -22.58
CA ARG A 560 37.05 6.60 -23.47
C ARG A 560 36.51 7.20 -24.75
N ASP A 561 35.43 6.66 -25.28
CA ASP A 561 34.83 7.19 -26.50
C ASP A 561 33.33 6.92 -26.60
N ARG A 562 32.68 7.58 -27.56
CA ARG A 562 31.30 7.33 -28.00
C ARG A 562 31.30 7.29 -29.52
N ILE A 563 31.03 6.12 -30.08
CA ILE A 563 31.00 5.92 -31.54
C ILE A 563 29.57 5.68 -32.00
N THR A 564 29.17 6.36 -33.07
CA THR A 564 27.86 6.14 -33.72
C THR A 564 27.99 5.00 -34.71
N VAL A 565 27.10 4.02 -34.64
CA VAL A 565 27.12 2.83 -35.50
C VAL A 565 25.72 2.41 -35.91
N PRO A 566 25.54 1.67 -37.01
CA PRO A 566 24.23 1.15 -37.40
C PRO A 566 23.63 0.23 -36.33
N VAL A 567 22.31 0.22 -36.16
CA VAL A 567 21.62 -0.72 -35.25
C VAL A 567 21.83 -2.18 -35.64
N SER A 568 22.04 -2.43 -36.94
CA SER A 568 22.34 -3.75 -37.49
C SER A 568 23.79 -4.22 -37.25
N ILE A 569 24.63 -3.41 -36.58
CA ILE A 569 26.04 -3.75 -36.35
C ILE A 569 26.18 -5.10 -35.65
N THR A 570 27.07 -5.93 -36.17
CA THR A 570 27.39 -7.22 -35.54
C THR A 570 28.30 -7.00 -34.33
N GLU A 571 28.33 -7.98 -33.41
CA GLU A 571 29.21 -7.90 -32.24
C GLU A 571 30.70 -7.75 -32.63
N ASP A 572 31.14 -8.42 -33.69
CA ASP A 572 32.52 -8.36 -34.14
C ASP A 572 32.86 -7.00 -34.77
N GLU A 573 31.97 -6.44 -35.60
CA GLU A 573 32.13 -5.09 -36.14
C GLU A 573 32.16 -4.03 -35.04
N ALA A 574 31.29 -4.17 -34.02
CA ALA A 574 31.23 -3.26 -32.88
C ALA A 574 32.54 -3.26 -32.07
N ARG A 575 33.09 -4.44 -31.80
CA ARG A 575 34.39 -4.59 -31.13
C ARG A 575 35.52 -4.00 -31.96
N GLN A 576 35.53 -4.27 -33.26
CA GLN A 576 36.57 -3.79 -34.16
C GLN A 576 36.57 -2.26 -34.27
N LEU A 577 35.39 -1.64 -34.41
CA LEU A 577 35.26 -0.18 -34.41
C LEU A 577 35.65 0.44 -33.06
N ALA A 578 35.29 -0.20 -31.94
CA ALA A 578 35.68 0.25 -30.61
C ALA A 578 37.20 0.17 -30.37
N ALA A 579 37.85 -0.92 -30.78
CA ALA A 579 39.31 -1.09 -30.68
C ALA A 579 40.07 -0.14 -31.62
N ASN A 580 39.51 0.16 -32.79
CA ASN A 580 40.11 1.06 -33.78
C ASN A 580 39.80 2.55 -33.53
N SER A 581 39.02 2.89 -32.50
CA SER A 581 38.77 4.29 -32.17
C SER A 581 40.10 5.02 -31.86
N PRO A 582 40.34 6.19 -32.49
CA PRO A 582 41.52 7.01 -32.20
C PRO A 582 41.62 7.43 -30.72
N HIS A 583 40.48 7.54 -30.03
CA HIS A 583 40.42 7.90 -28.62
C HIS A 583 40.68 6.71 -27.70
N VAL A 584 40.57 5.48 -28.20
CA VAL A 584 40.74 4.23 -27.43
C VAL A 584 42.15 3.67 -27.61
N GLN A 585 42.72 3.77 -28.81
CA GLN A 585 44.05 3.27 -29.17
C GLN A 585 45.18 3.63 -28.17
N PRO A 586 45.30 4.88 -27.65
CA PRO A 586 46.33 5.23 -26.68
C PRO A 586 46.23 4.45 -25.35
N TYR A 587 45.05 3.90 -25.04
CA TYR A 587 44.83 3.13 -23.82
C TYR A 587 45.10 1.63 -23.99
N LEU A 588 45.22 1.17 -25.23
CA LEU A 588 45.51 -0.22 -25.63
C LEU A 588 46.99 -0.42 -25.96
N GLU A 589 47.70 0.63 -26.37
CA GLU A 589 49.11 0.56 -26.75
C GLU A 589 50.00 -0.02 -25.64
N GLY A 590 50.81 -1.02 -25.98
CA GLY A 590 51.73 -1.70 -25.05
C GLY A 590 51.06 -2.60 -24.01
N LYS A 591 49.75 -2.83 -24.09
CA LYS A 591 49.00 -3.68 -23.14
C LYS A 591 48.48 -4.95 -23.78
N THR A 592 48.25 -5.95 -22.95
CA THR A 592 47.70 -7.23 -23.40
C THR A 592 46.20 -7.25 -23.19
N MET A 593 45.44 -7.52 -24.25
CA MET A 593 43.99 -7.66 -24.15
C MET A 593 43.62 -8.96 -23.43
N VAL A 594 42.84 -8.83 -22.35
CA VAL A 594 42.43 -9.97 -21.50
C VAL A 594 41.02 -10.43 -21.87
N LYS A 595 40.11 -9.47 -22.07
CA LYS A 595 38.69 -9.75 -22.35
C LYS A 595 38.02 -8.54 -22.99
N GLU A 596 37.11 -8.78 -23.92
CA GLU A 596 36.17 -7.78 -24.40
C GLU A 596 34.76 -8.12 -23.95
N ILE A 597 34.02 -7.12 -23.50
CA ILE A 597 32.63 -7.26 -23.07
C ILE A 597 31.79 -6.37 -23.97
N TYR A 598 30.98 -6.99 -24.81
CA TYR A 598 29.98 -6.31 -25.60
C TYR A 598 28.61 -6.43 -24.92
N VAL A 599 27.93 -5.30 -24.78
CA VAL A 599 26.51 -5.27 -24.43
C VAL A 599 25.76 -4.76 -25.66
N PRO A 600 24.95 -5.61 -26.32
CA PRO A 600 24.24 -5.25 -27.54
C PRO A 600 23.51 -3.91 -27.43
N GLY A 601 23.75 -3.03 -28.40
CA GLY A 601 23.10 -1.73 -28.48
C GLY A 601 23.56 -0.69 -27.45
N LYS A 602 24.57 -0.98 -26.60
CA LYS A 602 24.92 -0.08 -25.48
C LYS A 602 26.41 0.24 -25.36
N LEU A 603 27.26 -0.78 -25.22
CA LEU A 603 28.68 -0.53 -24.94
C LEU A 603 29.62 -1.65 -25.36
N VAL A 604 30.87 -1.28 -25.59
CA VAL A 604 32.03 -2.19 -25.66
C VAL A 604 32.99 -1.81 -24.54
N ASN A 605 33.34 -2.75 -23.67
CA ASN A 605 34.37 -2.56 -22.64
C ASN A 605 35.56 -3.49 -22.89
N ILE A 606 36.72 -2.88 -23.15
CA ILE A 606 37.97 -3.58 -23.42
C ILE A 606 38.77 -3.67 -22.13
N VAL A 607 39.00 -4.90 -21.67
CA VAL A 607 39.77 -5.18 -20.45
C VAL A 607 41.21 -5.50 -20.86
N VAL A 608 42.13 -4.65 -20.41
CA VAL A 608 43.57 -4.73 -20.76
C VAL A 608 44.44 -4.78 -19.49
N ARG A 609 45.57 -5.49 -19.59
CA ARG A 609 46.60 -5.59 -18.54
C ARG A 609 47.92 -5.00 -19.00
#